data_AF-A0A7C3U6W5-F1
#
_entry.id   AF-A0A7C3U6W5-F1
#
_cell.length_a   1.000
_cell.length_b   1.000
_cell.length_c   1.000
_cell.angle_alpha   90.00
_cell.angle_beta   90.00
_cell.angle_gamma   90.00
#
_symmetry.space_group_name_H-M   'P 1'
#
loop_
_entity.id
_entity.type
_entity.pdbx_description
1 polymer ?
#
loop_
_entity_poly.entity_id
_entity_poly.type
_entity_poly.pdbx_seq_one_letter_code
_entity_poly.pdbx_strand_id
1 'polypeptide(L)'
;VPSHSHPHEQMGICLSGEAVFTCNGIRKIVRKGVVYRIKPNEVHEVRVQGPENGLFLDVFSPPRLEYLEKQKLSERVPKGSASEGRS
;
A
#
# COMPACT_ATOMS: atom_id res chain seq x y z
N VAL A 1 8.13 -1.74 -0.36
CA VAL A 1 7.90 -1.99 1.08
C VAL A 1 8.80 -3.14 1.51
N PRO A 2 9.74 -2.92 2.46
CA PRO A 2 10.64 -3.96 2.96
C PRO A 2 9.90 -5.17 3.54
N SER A 3 10.63 -6.27 3.74
CA SER A 3 10.08 -7.49 4.35
C SER A 3 9.55 -7.22 5.76
N HIS A 4 8.31 -7.61 6.02
CA HIS A 4 7.66 -7.45 7.32
C HIS A 4 6.48 -8.43 7.46
N SER A 5 5.84 -8.42 8.62
CA SER A 5 4.58 -9.10 8.88
C SER A 5 3.72 -8.28 9.84
N HIS A 6 2.42 -8.56 9.88
CA HIS A 6 1.48 -7.92 10.80
C HIS A 6 0.28 -8.86 11.04
N PRO A 7 -0.45 -8.73 12.16
CA PRO A 7 -1.54 -9.64 12.51
C PRO A 7 -2.82 -9.41 11.69
N HIS A 8 -2.87 -8.37 10.86
CA HIS A 8 -4.04 -8.04 10.06
C HIS A 8 -4.01 -8.88 8.79
N GLU A 9 -5.16 -9.43 8.40
CA GLU A 9 -5.32 -9.90 7.03
C GLU A 9 -5.26 -8.69 6.09
N GLN A 10 -4.48 -8.81 5.02
CA GLN A 10 -4.40 -7.79 3.97
C GLN A 10 -4.94 -8.36 2.66
N MET A 11 -5.88 -7.66 2.05
CA MET A 11 -6.33 -7.89 0.68
C MET A 11 -6.12 -6.63 -0.13
N GLY A 12 -5.87 -6.78 -1.43
CA GLY A 12 -5.73 -5.60 -2.27
C GLY A 12 -5.89 -5.87 -3.76
N ILE A 13 -5.89 -4.79 -4.52
CA ILE A 13 -5.91 -4.79 -5.98
C ILE A 13 -4.89 -3.80 -6.51
N CYS A 14 -4.16 -4.19 -7.56
CA CYS A 14 -3.32 -3.25 -8.29
C CYS A 14 -4.18 -2.42 -9.26
N LEU A 15 -4.18 -1.11 -9.06
CA LEU A 15 -4.93 -0.16 -9.90
C LEU A 15 -4.09 0.34 -11.08
N SER A 16 -2.77 0.43 -10.92
CA SER A 16 -1.81 0.83 -11.96
C SER A 16 -0.39 0.33 -11.66
N GLY A 17 0.43 0.21 -12.70
CA GLY A 17 1.81 -0.27 -12.61
C GLY A 17 1.92 -1.79 -12.37
N GLU A 18 3.09 -2.21 -11.89
CA GLU A 18 3.40 -3.60 -11.60
C GLU A 18 4.34 -3.70 -10.39
N ALA A 19 4.20 -4.76 -9.60
CA ALA A 19 5.13 -5.09 -8.52
C ALA A 19 5.35 -6.59 -8.37
N VAL A 20 6.50 -6.96 -7.84
CA VAL A 20 6.76 -8.32 -7.33
C VAL A 20 6.44 -8.34 -5.84
N PHE A 21 5.52 -9.22 -5.47
CA PHE A 21 5.22 -9.58 -4.10
C PHE A 21 5.98 -10.86 -3.77
N THR A 22 6.81 -10.83 -2.74
CA THR A 22 7.45 -12.02 -2.19
C THR A 22 6.73 -12.37 -0.89
N CYS A 23 5.96 -13.45 -0.86
CA CYS A 23 5.21 -13.90 0.33
C CYS A 23 5.67 -15.31 0.71
N ASN A 24 6.16 -15.50 1.94
CA ASN A 24 6.78 -16.76 2.39
C ASN A 24 7.81 -17.33 1.40
N GLY A 25 8.63 -16.46 0.80
CA GLY A 25 9.65 -16.83 -0.20
C GLY A 25 9.11 -17.07 -1.61
N ILE A 26 7.79 -17.10 -1.82
CA ILE A 26 7.18 -17.26 -3.14
C ILE A 26 6.99 -15.89 -3.78
N ARG A 27 7.57 -15.72 -4.98
CA ARG A 27 7.45 -14.50 -5.78
C ARG A 27 6.25 -14.56 -6.69
N LYS A 28 5.43 -13.51 -6.69
CA LYS A 28 4.27 -13.34 -7.59
C LYS A 28 4.32 -11.95 -8.20
N ILE A 29 4.02 -11.87 -9.49
CA ILE A 29 3.86 -10.59 -10.19
C ILE A 29 2.41 -10.14 -10.02
N VAL A 30 2.23 -8.94 -9.49
CA VAL A 30 0.94 -8.28 -9.31
C VAL A 30 0.93 -7.04 -10.21
N ARG A 31 0.14 -7.11 -11.28
CA ARG A 31 -0.06 -6.05 -12.27
C ARG A 31 -1.49 -5.52 -12.22
N LYS A 32 -1.76 -4.42 -12.91
CA LYS A 32 -3.10 -3.81 -12.99
C LYS A 32 -4.22 -4.84 -13.15
N GLY A 33 -5.23 -4.74 -12.29
CA GLY A 33 -6.40 -5.62 -12.23
C GLY A 33 -6.21 -6.89 -11.40
N VAL A 34 -4.98 -7.24 -11.01
CA VAL A 34 -4.73 -8.42 -10.17
C VAL A 34 -5.09 -8.10 -8.72
N VAL A 35 -5.92 -8.96 -8.14
CA VAL A 35 -6.23 -9.00 -6.71
C VAL A 35 -5.28 -9.94 -5.98
N TYR A 36 -4.98 -9.63 -4.72
CA TYR A 36 -4.14 -10.46 -3.87
C TYR A 36 -4.67 -10.52 -2.43
N ARG A 37 -4.20 -11.53 -1.71
CA ARG A 37 -4.45 -11.74 -0.29
C ARG A 37 -3.15 -12.17 0.37
N ILE A 38 -2.86 -11.56 1.51
CA ILE A 38 -1.74 -11.87 2.40
C ILE A 38 -2.36 -12.25 3.75
N LYS A 39 -2.03 -13.44 4.25
CA LYS A 39 -2.62 -13.95 5.49
C LYS A 39 -2.05 -13.21 6.72
N PRO A 40 -2.77 -13.22 7.85
CA PRO A 40 -2.22 -12.76 9.13
C PRO A 40 -0.84 -13.37 9.42
N ASN A 41 0.10 -12.53 9.82
CA ASN A 41 1.48 -12.87 10.16
C ASN A 41 2.31 -13.52 9.03
N GLU A 42 1.80 -13.54 7.79
CA GLU A 42 2.59 -13.97 6.63
C GLU A 42 3.70 -12.96 6.35
N VAL A 43 4.94 -13.42 6.23
CA VAL A 43 6.08 -12.55 5.92
C VAL A 43 6.01 -12.17 4.45
N HIS A 44 5.99 -10.87 4.17
CA HIS A 44 5.85 -10.35 2.83
C HIS A 44 6.70 -9.10 2.56
N GLU A 45 7.11 -8.97 1.30
CA GLU A 45 7.84 -7.84 0.75
C GLU A 45 7.21 -7.44 -0.60
N VAL A 46 7.20 -6.13 -0.91
CA VAL A 46 6.69 -5.60 -2.19
C VAL A 46 7.74 -4.71 -2.86
N ARG A 47 8.08 -5.02 -4.10
CA ARG A 47 8.97 -4.19 -4.93
C ARG A 47 8.27 -3.82 -6.24
N VAL A 48 8.02 -2.53 -6.44
CA VAL A 48 7.52 -2.01 -7.73
C VAL A 48 8.54 -2.34 -8.82
N GLN A 49 8.03 -2.67 -10.00
CA GLN A 49 8.80 -3.01 -11.19
C GLN A 49 8.52 -1.99 -12.31
N GLY A 50 9.51 -1.80 -13.17
CA GLY A 50 9.39 -0.95 -14.34
C GLY A 50 9.43 0.56 -14.02
N PRO A 51 9.21 1.40 -15.05
CA PRO A 51 9.31 2.86 -14.94
C PRO A 51 8.05 3.52 -14.36
N GLU A 52 6.91 2.81 -14.34
CA GLU A 52 5.65 3.34 -13.82
C GLU A 52 5.55 3.19 -12.30
N ASN A 53 5.00 4.19 -11.63
CA ASN A 53 4.65 4.07 -10.22
C ASN A 53 3.54 3.04 -10.02
N GLY A 54 3.70 2.21 -8.99
CA GLY A 54 2.66 1.28 -8.58
C GLY A 54 1.57 1.98 -7.75
N LEU A 55 0.31 1.80 -8.13
CA LEU A 55 -0.85 2.24 -7.36
C LEU A 55 -1.65 1.01 -6.91
N PHE A 56 -1.79 0.85 -5.60
CA PHE A 56 -2.45 -0.30 -4.98
C PHE A 56 -3.52 0.19 -4.00
N LEU A 57 -4.69 -0.46 -4.03
CA LEU A 57 -5.70 -0.31 -3.00
C LEU A 57 -5.57 -1.51 -2.06
N ASP A 58 -5.21 -1.24 -0.81
CA ASP A 58 -5.11 -2.24 0.25
C ASP A 58 -6.25 -2.06 1.27
N VAL A 59 -6.79 -3.19 1.73
CA VAL A 59 -7.78 -3.30 2.80
C VAL A 59 -7.20 -4.22 3.87
N PHE A 60 -7.29 -3.78 5.13
CA PHE A 60 -6.77 -4.51 6.28
C PHE A 60 -7.90 -4.88 7.24
N SER A 61 -7.88 -6.11 7.76
CA SER A 61 -8.81 -6.58 8.78
C SER A 61 -8.08 -7.30 9.93
N PRO A 62 -8.27 -6.88 11.20
CA PRO A 62 -8.98 -5.67 11.61
C PRO A 62 -8.30 -4.39 11.08
N PRO A 63 -8.94 -3.22 11.19
CA PRO A 63 -8.33 -1.97 10.77
C PRO A 63 -7.00 -1.70 11.51
N ARG A 64 -6.01 -1.19 10.78
CA ARG A 64 -4.72 -0.77 11.34
C ARG A 64 -4.87 0.55 12.10
N LEU A 65 -4.81 0.50 13.44
CA LEU A 65 -5.00 1.68 14.30
C LEU A 65 -4.01 2.80 13.96
N GLU A 66 -2.77 2.46 13.60
CA GLU A 66 -1.74 3.43 13.20
C GLU A 66 -2.11 4.19 11.91
N TYR A 67 -2.90 3.60 11.02
CA TYR A 67 -3.39 4.26 9.81
C TYR A 67 -4.62 5.12 10.12
N LEU A 68 -5.47 4.68 11.04
CA LEU A 68 -6.61 5.47 11.52
C LEU A 68 -6.16 6.76 12.22
N GLU A 69 -5.10 6.70 13.05
CA GLU A 69 -4.53 7.91 13.65
C GLU A 69 -3.95 8.85 12.59
N LYS A 70 -3.19 8.33 11.62
CA LYS A 70 -2.67 9.15 10.49
C LYS A 70 -3.78 9.80 9.68
N GLN A 71 -4.88 9.10 9.45
CA GLN A 71 -6.05 9.65 8.77
C GLN A 71 -6.62 10.85 9.54
N LYS A 72 -6.87 10.69 10.86
CA LYS A 72 -7.37 11.78 11.71
C LYS A 72 -6.44 13.01 11.69
N LEU A 73 -5.13 12.79 11.69
CA LEU A 73 -4.15 13.88 11.54
C LEU A 73 -4.26 14.58 10.18
N SER A 74 -4.42 13.82 9.09
CA SER A 74 -4.55 14.39 7.74
C SER A 74 -5.83 15.23 7.56
N GLU A 75 -6.90 14.91 8.28
CA GLU A 75 -8.16 15.65 8.27
C GLU A 75 -8.08 16.98 9.03
N ARG A 76 -7.12 17.11 9.96
CA ARG A 76 -6.87 18.33 10.75
C ARG A 76 -6.01 19.36 10.03
N VAL A 77 -5.29 18.97 8.98
CA VAL A 77 -4.49 19.90 8.16
C VAL A 77 -5.43 20.57 7.15
N PRO A 78 -5.55 21.91 7.14
CA PRO A 78 -6.36 22.59 6.11
C PRO A 78 -5.84 22.23 4.72
N LYS A 79 -6.71 21.71 3.87
CA LYS A 79 -6.38 21.50 2.44
C LYS A 79 -6.30 22.87 1.76
N GLY A 80 -5.14 23.52 1.85
CA GLY A 80 -4.87 24.77 1.13
C GLY A 80 -3.87 25.70 1.81
N SER A 81 -2.60 25.59 1.43
CA SER A 81 -1.72 26.75 1.26
C SER A 81 -0.88 26.52 0.00
N ALA A 82 -1.55 26.51 -1.15
CA ALA A 82 -0.87 26.83 -2.38
C ALA A 82 -0.50 28.32 -2.28
N SER A 83 0.76 28.62 -1.96
CA SER A 83 1.28 29.97 -2.18
C SER A 83 1.36 30.19 -3.68
N GLU A 84 0.38 30.88 -4.22
CA GLU A 84 0.47 31.57 -5.50
C GLU A 84 1.70 32.49 -5.50
N GLY A 85 2.45 32.44 -6.61
CA GLY A 85 3.26 33.55 -7.08
C GLY A 85 4.61 33.77 -6.40
N ARG A 86 5.68 33.53 -7.16
CA ARG A 86 6.63 34.60 -7.48
C ARG A 86 7.28 34.36 -8.83
N SER A 87 7.34 35.47 -9.54
CA SER A 87 7.73 35.73 -10.94
C SER A 87 9.05 35.12 -11.37
#